data_AF-A0A506Q6G8-F1
#
_entry.id   AF-A0A506Q6G8-F1
#
_cell.length_a   1.000
_cell.length_b   1.000
_cell.length_c   1.000
_cell.angle_alpha   90.00
_cell.angle_beta   90.00
_cell.angle_gamma   90.00
#
_symmetry.space_group_name_H-M   'P 1'
#
loop_
_entity.id
_entity.type
_entity.pdbx_description
1 polymer ?
#
loop_
_entity_poly.entity_id
_entity_poly.type
_entity_poly.pdbx_seq_one_letter_code
_entity_poly.pdbx_strand_id
1 'polypeptide(L)'
;MLTLPASYSAEAVECLYEVIENLTLNGARCQVIYDSQATRAAVIEADATDECGEMRHPVLAVLEMERVTSINTVLRIKSFWTDSDGMQAKVEQGSLAKALYKALTLKKQITLVGL
;
A
#
# COMPACT_ATOMS: atom_id res chain seq x y z
N MET A 1 -18.21 1.96 7.57
CA MET A 1 -17.83 2.12 6.15
C MET A 1 -16.44 2.72 6.17
N LEU A 2 -15.42 1.95 5.76
CA LEU A 2 -14.03 2.42 5.74
C LEU A 2 -13.86 3.14 4.41
N THR A 3 -14.01 4.46 4.41
CA THR A 3 -13.65 5.31 3.27
C THR A 3 -12.14 5.32 3.18
N LEU A 4 -11.59 4.34 2.47
CA LEU A 4 -10.19 4.34 2.10
C LEU A 4 -9.96 5.53 1.16
N PRO A 5 -8.93 6.36 1.41
CA PRO A 5 -8.65 7.49 0.55
C PRO A 5 -8.25 6.97 -0.84
N ALA A 6 -8.87 7.50 -1.88
CA ALA A 6 -8.56 7.19 -3.27
C ALA A 6 -7.15 7.69 -3.67
N SER A 7 -6.65 8.71 -2.96
CA SER A 7 -5.33 9.29 -3.14
C SER A 7 -4.78 9.82 -1.80
N TYR A 8 -3.46 9.81 -1.65
CA TYR A 8 -2.76 10.38 -0.50
C TYR A 8 -1.99 11.63 -0.91
N SER A 9 -2.06 12.71 -0.13
CA SER A 9 -1.19 13.88 -0.35
C SER A 9 0.29 13.48 -0.22
N ALA A 10 1.14 13.98 -1.12
CA ALA A 10 2.58 13.71 -1.11
C ALA A 10 3.23 13.99 0.25
N GLU A 11 2.87 15.12 0.87
CA GLU A 11 3.34 15.48 2.22
C GLU A 11 2.95 14.44 3.28
N ALA A 12 1.74 13.87 3.20
CA ALA A 12 1.29 12.85 4.13
C ALA A 12 2.04 11.53 3.92
N VAL A 13 2.33 11.17 2.67
CA VAL A 13 3.14 10.00 2.33
C VAL A 13 4.54 10.15 2.92
N GLU A 14 5.19 11.29 2.72
CA GLU A 14 6.55 11.54 3.21
C GLU A 14 6.64 11.66 4.74
N CYS A 15 5.58 12.15 5.39
CA CYS A 15 5.60 12.36 6.85
C CYS A 15 5.13 11.14 7.66
N LEU A 16 4.13 10.40 7.17
CA LEU A 16 3.47 9.33 7.93
C LEU A 16 3.90 7.93 7.49
N TYR A 17 4.29 7.77 6.23
CA TYR A 17 4.58 6.46 5.67
C TYR A 17 6.05 6.31 5.31
N GLU A 18 6.55 5.09 5.43
CA GLU A 18 7.87 4.74 4.93
C GLU A 18 7.76 4.04 3.58
N VAL A 19 8.46 4.55 2.56
CA VAL A 19 8.55 3.87 1.26
C VAL A 19 9.50 2.68 1.37
N ILE A 20 8.96 1.47 1.36
CA ILE A 20 9.75 0.24 1.55
C ILE A 20 10.21 -0.39 0.23
N GLU A 21 9.48 -0.17 -0.86
CA GLU A 21 9.80 -0.77 -2.16
C GLU A 21 9.30 0.14 -3.30
N ASN A 22 10.05 0.21 -4.39
CA ASN A 22 9.63 0.86 -5.63
C ASN A 22 9.44 -0.23 -6.69
N LEU A 23 8.31 -0.22 -7.38
CA LEU A 23 7.93 -1.21 -8.38
C LEU A 23 7.45 -0.52 -9.63
N THR A 24 7.48 -1.21 -10.76
CA THR A 24 6.91 -0.73 -12.01
C THR A 24 5.82 -1.70 -12.42
N LEU A 25 4.56 -1.25 -12.39
CA LEU A 25 3.39 -2.04 -12.77
C LEU A 25 2.83 -1.50 -14.07
N ASN A 26 2.69 -2.35 -15.08
CA ASN A 26 2.15 -1.97 -16.40
C ASN A 26 2.82 -0.73 -17.03
N GLY A 27 4.10 -0.48 -16.72
CA GLY A 27 4.86 0.68 -17.21
C GLY A 27 4.75 1.93 -16.33
N ALA A 28 3.86 1.95 -15.34
CA ALA A 28 3.77 3.01 -14.36
C ALA A 28 4.68 2.75 -13.16
N ARG A 29 5.27 3.81 -12.61
CA ARG A 29 6.08 3.73 -11.40
C ARG A 29 5.16 3.75 -10.19
N CYS A 30 5.29 2.75 -9.33
CA CYS A 30 4.52 2.59 -8.11
C CYS A 30 5.47 2.44 -6.91
N GLN A 31 4.97 2.78 -5.74
CA GLN A 31 5.70 2.71 -4.48
C GLN A 31 4.87 1.94 -3.47
N VAL A 32 5.51 1.01 -2.76
CA VAL A 32 4.93 0.42 -1.56
C VAL A 32 5.28 1.30 -0.38
N ILE A 33 4.26 1.79 0.27
CA ILE A 33 4.35 2.58 1.50
C ILE A 33 3.88 1.74 2.67
N TYR A 34 4.52 1.88 3.82
CA TYR A 34 4.21 1.15 5.03
C TYR A 34 4.15 2.08 6.23
N ASP A 35 3.04 1.97 6.96
CA ASP A 35 2.83 2.61 8.25
C ASP A 35 3.02 1.56 9.35
N SER A 36 4.07 1.77 10.15
CA SER A 36 4.42 0.87 11.26
C SER A 36 3.52 1.04 12.49
N GLN A 37 2.91 2.22 12.67
CA GLN A 37 2.06 2.58 13.80
C GLN A 37 0.67 1.93 13.66
N ALA A 38 0.04 2.12 12.49
CA ALA A 38 -1.25 1.59 12.10
C ALA A 38 -1.19 0.17 11.51
N THR A 39 0.01 -0.39 11.34
CA THR A 39 0.26 -1.68 10.69
C THR A 39 -0.49 -1.81 9.38
N ARG A 40 -0.27 -0.83 8.50
CA ARG A 40 -0.93 -0.72 7.21
C ARG A 40 0.10 -0.59 6.11
N ALA A 41 -0.15 -1.20 4.97
CA ALA A 41 0.65 -1.01 3.77
C ALA A 41 -0.25 -0.57 2.63
N ALA A 42 0.29 0.20 1.69
CA ALA A 42 -0.42 0.58 0.49
C ALA A 42 0.53 0.61 -0.70
N VAL A 43 -0.03 0.43 -1.89
CA VAL A 43 0.66 0.68 -3.16
C VAL A 43 0.08 1.96 -3.72
N ILE A 44 0.94 2.93 -3.97
CA ILE A 44 0.59 4.21 -4.57
C ILE A 44 1.34 4.39 -5.89
N GLU A 45 0.85 5.25 -6.78
CA GLU A 45 1.66 5.68 -7.93
C GLU A 45 2.73 6.69 -7.48
N ALA A 46 3.93 6.54 -8.01
CA ALA A 46 5.06 7.43 -7.72
C ALA A 46 4.86 8.81 -8.37
N ASP A 47 4.18 8.85 -9.53
CA ASP A 47 3.77 10.09 -10.17
C ASP A 47 2.57 10.67 -9.41
N ALA A 48 2.80 11.74 -8.66
CA ALA A 48 1.73 12.49 -8.04
C ALA A 48 0.99 13.29 -9.12
N THR A 49 -0.33 13.23 -9.11
CA THR A 49 -1.19 14.08 -9.92
C THR A 49 -1.61 15.30 -9.11
N ASP A 50 -1.68 16.46 -9.75
CA ASP A 50 -2.28 17.64 -9.13
C ASP A 50 -3.80 17.43 -9.04
N GLU A 51 -4.27 17.26 -7.81
CA GLU A 51 -5.69 17.22 -7.49
C GLU A 51 -6.04 18.44 -6.67
N CYS A 52 -6.64 19.44 -7.32
CA CYS A 52 -7.09 20.68 -6.69
C CYS A 52 -5.94 21.54 -6.12
N GLY A 53 -4.77 21.56 -6.78
CA GLY A 53 -3.60 22.32 -6.32
C GLY A 53 -2.75 21.62 -5.26
N GLU A 54 -3.06 20.37 -4.93
CA GLU A 54 -2.26 19.52 -4.05
C GLU A 54 -1.72 18.33 -4.84
N MET A 55 -0.43 18.05 -4.71
CA MET A 55 0.19 16.85 -5.25
C MET A 55 -0.32 15.63 -4.48
N ARG A 56 -1.08 14.77 -5.15
CA ARG A 56 -1.65 13.55 -4.57
C ARG A 56 -1.20 12.32 -5.34
N HIS A 57 -0.76 11.31 -4.60
CA HIS A 57 -0.44 9.99 -5.12
C HIS A 57 -1.71 9.14 -5.12
N PRO A 58 -2.22 8.70 -6.29
CA PRO A 58 -3.36 7.79 -6.35
C PRO A 58 -3.01 6.44 -5.70
N VAL A 59 -3.97 5.87 -4.99
CA VAL A 59 -3.83 4.62 -4.25
C VAL A 59 -4.34 3.46 -5.11
N LEU A 60 -3.46 2.53 -5.44
CA LEU A 60 -3.79 1.34 -6.23
C LEU A 60 -4.28 0.19 -5.35
N ALA A 61 -3.65 0.01 -4.19
CA ALA A 61 -4.01 -1.03 -3.25
C ALA A 61 -3.74 -0.61 -1.82
N VAL A 62 -4.55 -1.13 -0.91
CA VAL A 62 -4.38 -0.99 0.53
C VAL A 62 -4.48 -2.36 1.17
N LEU A 63 -3.49 -2.66 2.01
CA LEU A 63 -3.47 -3.82 2.88
C LEU A 63 -3.53 -3.35 4.33
N GLU A 64 -4.66 -3.61 4.97
CA GLU A 64 -4.84 -3.41 6.40
C GLU A 64 -4.47 -4.69 7.13
N MET A 65 -3.64 -4.54 8.17
CA MET A 65 -3.16 -5.65 8.96
C MET A 65 -3.36 -5.38 10.44
N GLU A 66 -3.36 -6.45 11.22
CA GLU A 66 -3.49 -6.41 12.66
C GLU A 66 -2.34 -7.18 13.30
N ARG A 67 -1.73 -6.63 14.35
CA ARG A 67 -0.69 -7.34 15.09
C ARG A 67 -1.28 -8.53 15.80
N VAL A 68 -0.72 -9.71 15.56
CA VAL A 68 -1.05 -10.89 16.37
C VAL A 68 -0.29 -10.75 17.68
N THR A 69 -1.02 -10.59 18.78
CA THR A 69 -0.55 -10.25 20.14
C THR A 69 0.50 -11.18 20.76
N SER A 70 0.95 -12.20 20.04
CA SER A 70 1.97 -13.15 20.50
C SER A 70 3.32 -12.98 19.78
N ILE A 71 3.37 -12.36 18.59
CA ILE A 71 4.60 -12.22 17.80
C ILE A 71 4.62 -10.86 17.08
N ASN A 72 5.48 -9.94 17.52
CA ASN A 72 5.57 -8.58 16.93
C ASN A 72 5.90 -8.55 15.43
N THR A 73 6.52 -9.62 14.91
CA THR A 73 6.90 -9.75 13.50
C THR A 73 5.81 -10.42 12.65
N VAL A 74 4.70 -10.86 13.25
CA VAL A 74 3.60 -11.52 12.55
C VAL A 74 2.38 -10.60 12.50
N LEU A 75 2.02 -10.21 11.29
CA LEU A 75 0.85 -9.38 11.02
C LEU A 75 -0.23 -10.24 10.35
N ARG A 76 -1.46 -10.17 10.85
CA ARG A 76 -2.60 -10.82 10.24
C ARG A 76 -3.24 -9.90 9.22
N ILE A 77 -3.52 -10.41 8.02
CA ILE A 77 -4.27 -9.65 7.01
C ILE A 77 -5.72 -9.48 7.52
N LYS A 78 -6.14 -8.22 7.67
CA LYS A 78 -7.49 -7.87 8.12
C LYS A 78 -8.39 -7.59 6.93
N SER A 79 -7.91 -6.81 5.98
CA SER A 79 -8.64 -6.46 4.76
C SER A 79 -7.66 -6.06 3.67
N PHE A 80 -8.02 -6.41 2.44
CA PHE A 80 -7.27 -6.02 1.25
C PHE A 80 -8.23 -5.31 0.31
N TRP A 81 -7.86 -4.10 -0.06
CA TRP A 81 -8.59 -3.26 -0.99
C TRP A 81 -7.72 -2.95 -2.18
N THR A 82 -8.33 -2.95 -3.35
CA THR A 82 -7.69 -2.56 -4.59
C THR A 82 -8.63 -1.65 -5.34
N ASP A 83 -8.09 -0.58 -5.88
CA ASP A 83 -8.82 0.24 -6.81
C ASP A 83 -9.04 -0.57 -8.10
N SER A 84 -10.28 -1.05 -8.27
CA SER A 84 -10.68 -1.88 -9.42
C SER A 84 -11.29 -1.04 -10.54
N ASP A 85 -11.55 0.26 -10.28
CA ASP A 85 -12.29 1.17 -11.16
C ASP A 85 -11.41 2.29 -11.74
N GLY A 86 -10.29 2.64 -11.09
CA GLY A 86 -9.40 3.68 -11.59
C GLY A 86 -8.46 3.21 -12.69
N MET A 87 -7.57 4.13 -13.08
CA MET A 87 -6.79 4.14 -14.32
C MET A 87 -5.93 2.88 -14.56
N GLN A 88 -5.77 2.05 -13.53
CA GLN A 88 -4.89 0.87 -13.49
C GLN A 88 -5.66 -0.45 -13.24
N ALA A 89 -6.95 -0.52 -13.56
CA ALA A 89 -7.78 -1.74 -13.53
C ALA A 89 -7.17 -2.97 -14.26
N LYS A 90 -6.11 -2.76 -15.04
CA LYS A 90 -5.32 -3.77 -15.72
C LYS A 90 -4.27 -4.46 -14.85
N VAL A 91 -4.01 -3.96 -13.63
CA VAL A 91 -3.10 -4.62 -12.69
C VAL A 91 -3.90 -5.69 -11.94
N GLU A 92 -3.55 -6.95 -12.15
CA GLU A 92 -4.19 -8.06 -11.44
C GLU A 92 -4.04 -7.87 -9.93
N GLN A 93 -5.15 -7.95 -9.19
CA GLN A 93 -5.17 -7.85 -7.72
C GLN A 93 -4.14 -8.77 -7.06
N GLY A 94 -3.92 -9.96 -7.63
CA GLY A 94 -2.90 -10.92 -7.17
C GLY A 94 -1.47 -10.40 -7.28
N SER A 95 -1.16 -9.57 -8.27
CA SER A 95 0.16 -8.96 -8.44
C SER A 95 0.43 -7.89 -7.39
N LEU A 96 -0.57 -7.07 -7.04
CA LEU A 96 -0.48 -6.06 -5.98
C LEU A 96 -0.31 -6.72 -4.60
N ALA A 97 -1.14 -7.71 -4.29
CA ALA A 97 -1.04 -8.46 -3.04
C ALA A 97 0.33 -9.13 -2.89
N LYS A 98 0.85 -9.74 -3.97
CA LYS A 98 2.18 -10.36 -3.99
C LYS A 98 3.30 -9.34 -3.82
N ALA A 99 3.19 -8.16 -4.43
CA ALA A 99 4.17 -7.08 -4.27
C ALA A 99 4.21 -6.58 -2.82
N LEU A 100 3.04 -6.35 -2.20
CA LEU A 100 2.92 -5.98 -0.80
C LEU A 100 3.53 -7.04 0.13
N TYR A 101 3.15 -8.30 -0.07
CA TYR A 101 3.68 -9.41 0.71
C TYR A 101 5.21 -9.49 0.61
N LYS A 102 5.73 -9.44 -0.62
CA LYS A 102 7.17 -9.51 -0.88
C LYS A 102 7.92 -8.33 -0.25
N ALA A 103 7.40 -7.11 -0.39
CA ALA A 103 8.00 -5.92 0.18
C ALA A 103 8.04 -6.00 1.72
N LEU A 104 6.93 -6.36 2.36
CA LEU A 104 6.84 -6.47 3.81
C LEU A 104 7.75 -7.57 4.37
N THR A 105 7.80 -8.74 3.72
CA THR A 105 8.66 -9.84 4.16
C THR A 105 10.14 -9.55 3.90
N LEU A 106 10.52 -9.01 2.75
CA LEU A 106 11.94 -8.76 2.42
C LEU A 106 12.50 -7.53 3.13
N LYS A 107 11.73 -6.45 3.21
CA LYS A 107 12.22 -5.14 3.71
C LYS A 107 12.00 -4.98 5.20
N LYS A 108 10.88 -5.48 5.71
CA LYS A 108 10.50 -5.34 7.11
C LYS A 108 10.61 -6.63 7.91
N GLN A 109 10.95 -7.76 7.28
CA GLN A 109 11.00 -9.08 7.93
C GLN A 109 9.67 -9.44 8.62
N ILE A 110 8.56 -8.92 8.08
CA ILE A 110 7.22 -9.18 8.58
C ILE A 110 6.67 -10.43 7.92
N THR A 111 6.17 -11.34 8.73
CA THR A 111 5.43 -12.51 8.27
C THR A 111 3.95 -12.18 8.24
N LEU A 112 3.35 -12.22 7.05
CA LEU A 112 1.90 -12.04 6.91
C LEU A 112 1.19 -13.37 7.04
N VAL A 113 0.14 -13.41 7.86
CA VAL A 113 -0.69 -14.59 8.09
C VAL A 113 -2.17 -14.29 7.79
N GLY A 114 -2.87 -15.25 7.21
CA GLY A 114 -4.30 -15.15 6.89
C GLY A 114 -4.59 -14.82 5.43
N LEU A 115 -5.49 -15.63 4.86
CA LEU A 115 -6.25 -15.47 3.62
C LEU A 115 -7.57 -16.23 3.83
#